data_AF-A0A077ZM55-F1
#
_entry.id   AF-A0A077ZM55-F1
#
_cell.length_a   1.000
_cell.length_b   1.000
_cell.length_c   1.000
_cell.angle_alpha   90.00
_cell.angle_beta   90.00
_cell.angle_gamma   90.00
#
_symmetry.space_group_name_H-M   'P 1'
#
loop_
_entity.id
_entity.type
_entity.pdbx_description
1 polymer ?
#
loop_
_entity_poly.entity_id
_entity_poly.type
_entity_poly.pdbx_seq_one_letter_code
_entity_poly.pdbx_strand_id
1 'polypeptide(L)'
;MNSTANRNPTHDPERTAGGDGANFVAATYPGPFRCPLCATIIAVGHNFLEHMRVHGKEVHFLCGKCSKSWPTIHSVACHYSKCGRQITRSVRQPPVAVEDRPHTVVCTDCGDQFTTARGLQLHRRNAHIEQFNADRPREKKARWSQFEVLALAKLEVQLPSNIVNINQVLSKLLFEKHGLTRNVEMIKGQRRKSRPPMDKQTQLQLKLRDLMNTGL
;
A
#
# COMPACT_ATOMS: atom_id res chain seq x y z
N MET A 1 17.02 -12.76 -40.24
CA MET A 1 16.22 -11.92 -39.32
C MET A 1 16.64 -12.27 -37.89
N ASN A 2 17.31 -11.34 -37.21
CA ASN A 2 17.94 -11.59 -35.90
C ASN A 2 16.87 -11.93 -34.84
N SER A 3 16.88 -13.17 -34.38
CA SER A 3 16.05 -13.63 -33.27
C SER A 3 16.75 -13.29 -31.96
N THR A 4 16.44 -12.13 -31.39
CA THR A 4 16.81 -11.79 -30.01
C THR A 4 15.95 -12.60 -29.05
N ALA A 5 16.40 -13.82 -28.74
CA ALA A 5 15.85 -14.62 -27.66
C ALA A 5 16.14 -13.91 -26.33
N ASN A 6 15.14 -13.16 -25.86
CA ASN A 6 15.13 -12.57 -24.53
C ASN A 6 15.13 -13.70 -23.48
N ARG A 7 16.33 -14.11 -23.07
CA ARG A 7 16.53 -15.05 -21.95
C ARG A 7 16.22 -14.30 -20.66
N ASN A 8 14.97 -14.39 -20.23
CA ASN A 8 14.60 -13.97 -18.88
C ASN A 8 15.13 -15.05 -17.91
N PRO A 9 16.06 -14.74 -16.99
CA PRO A 9 16.60 -15.74 -16.07
C PRO A 9 15.49 -16.24 -15.16
N THR A 10 15.10 -17.49 -15.35
CA THR A 10 14.34 -18.25 -14.36
C THR A 10 15.23 -18.41 -13.14
N HIS A 11 15.08 -17.51 -12.17
CA HIS A 11 15.60 -17.72 -10.83
C HIS A 11 14.78 -18.86 -10.22
N ASP A 12 15.23 -20.10 -10.45
CA ASP A 12 14.84 -21.26 -9.65
C ASP A 12 15.41 -21.03 -8.25
N PRO A 13 14.58 -20.80 -7.20
CA PRO A 13 15.09 -20.89 -5.85
C PRO A 13 15.30 -22.38 -5.57
N GLU A 14 16.51 -22.86 -5.85
CA GLU A 14 16.96 -24.16 -5.40
C GLU A 14 16.72 -24.28 -3.89
N ARG A 15 16.04 -25.38 -3.61
CA ARG A 15 15.57 -25.84 -2.31
C ARG A 15 16.78 -26.21 -1.46
N THR A 16 17.46 -25.23 -0.86
CA THR A 16 18.45 -25.49 0.18
C THR A 16 17.70 -25.92 1.45
N ALA A 17 17.52 -27.24 1.56
CA ALA A 17 17.41 -27.90 2.85
C ALA A 17 18.81 -27.87 3.48
N GLY A 18 18.94 -27.22 4.64
CA GLY A 18 20.19 -27.19 5.42
C GLY A 18 20.66 -25.77 5.67
N GLY A 19 20.63 -25.36 6.93
CA GLY A 19 21.17 -24.08 7.36
C GLY A 19 20.51 -23.58 8.63
N ASP A 20 20.80 -24.25 9.75
CA ASP A 20 20.65 -23.71 11.08
C ASP A 20 21.37 -22.36 11.17
N GLY A 21 20.59 -21.29 11.07
CA GLY A 21 21.10 -19.92 10.99
C GLY A 21 20.03 -18.91 10.61
N ALA A 22 18.81 -19.07 11.14
CA ALA A 22 17.73 -18.10 10.91
C ALA A 22 18.03 -16.78 11.63
N ASN A 23 18.90 -15.94 11.06
CA ASN A 23 19.14 -14.57 11.55
C ASN A 23 18.06 -13.58 11.09
N PHE A 24 16.93 -14.08 10.56
CA PHE A 24 15.81 -13.27 10.11
C PHE A 24 14.64 -13.31 11.09
N VAL A 25 13.84 -12.25 11.09
CA VAL A 25 12.56 -12.17 11.82
C VAL A 25 11.46 -12.79 10.97
N ALA A 26 10.82 -13.82 11.51
CA ALA A 26 9.66 -14.49 10.96
C ALA A 26 8.39 -13.68 11.25
N ALA A 27 7.63 -13.30 10.21
CA ALA A 27 6.37 -12.57 10.36
C ALA A 27 5.22 -13.24 9.60
N THR A 28 4.10 -13.50 10.28
CA THR A 28 2.95 -14.19 9.68
C THR A 28 2.15 -13.25 8.77
N TYR A 29 2.01 -13.63 7.49
CA TYR A 29 1.17 -12.97 6.50
C TYR A 29 -0.26 -13.55 6.54
N PRO A 30 -1.34 -12.73 6.49
CA PRO A 30 -1.38 -11.33 6.03
C PRO A 30 -1.14 -10.22 7.08
N GLY A 31 -0.82 -10.57 8.33
CA GLY A 31 -0.64 -9.62 9.43
C GLY A 31 -1.81 -9.65 10.44
N PRO A 32 -1.81 -8.78 11.47
CA PRO A 32 -0.90 -7.65 11.69
C PRO A 32 0.54 -8.07 12.03
N PHE A 33 1.52 -7.23 11.68
CA PHE A 33 2.95 -7.54 11.86
C PHE A 33 3.47 -6.87 13.14
N ARG A 34 3.76 -7.67 14.17
CA ARG A 34 4.33 -7.19 15.43
C ARG A 34 5.85 -7.29 15.38
N CYS A 35 6.55 -6.19 15.64
CA CYS A 35 8.00 -6.20 15.78
C CYS A 35 8.40 -6.86 17.10
N PRO A 36 9.26 -7.90 17.10
CA PRO A 36 9.72 -8.53 18.33
C PRO A 36 10.70 -7.67 19.14
N LEU A 37 11.28 -6.62 18.55
CA LEU A 37 12.33 -5.80 19.17
C LEU A 37 11.80 -4.53 19.85
N CYS A 38 10.74 -3.92 19.32
CA CYS A 38 10.12 -2.73 19.92
C CYS A 38 8.62 -2.89 20.20
N ALA A 39 8.05 -4.06 19.94
CA ALA A 39 6.62 -4.36 20.08
C ALA A 39 5.67 -3.49 19.22
N THR A 40 6.18 -2.64 18.33
CA THR A 40 5.37 -1.85 17.38
C THR A 40 4.57 -2.77 16.48
N ILE A 41 3.27 -2.50 16.37
CA ILE A 41 2.36 -3.24 15.50
C ILE A 41 2.15 -2.44 14.22
N ILE A 42 2.54 -3.04 13.09
CA ILE A 42 2.44 -2.44 11.78
C ILE A 42 1.42 -3.24 10.96
N ALA A 43 0.37 -2.59 10.50
CA ALA A 43 -0.69 -3.24 9.73
C ALA A 43 -0.27 -3.55 8.29
N VAL A 44 0.69 -2.80 7.74
CA VAL A 44 1.09 -2.90 6.33
C VAL A 44 2.46 -3.52 6.20
N GLY A 45 2.56 -4.63 5.47
CA GLY A 45 3.82 -5.39 5.46
C GLY A 45 4.99 -4.64 4.83
N HIS A 46 4.78 -3.72 3.87
CA HIS A 46 5.88 -2.91 3.33
C HIS A 46 6.49 -1.98 4.39
N ASN A 47 5.66 -1.36 5.23
CA ASN A 47 6.12 -0.56 6.36
C ASN A 47 6.82 -1.44 7.40
N PHE A 48 6.38 -2.69 7.57
CA PHE A 48 7.05 -3.64 8.46
C PHE A 48 8.45 -4.02 7.95
N LEU A 49 8.61 -4.30 6.66
CA LEU A 49 9.92 -4.50 6.03
C LEU A 49 10.83 -3.29 6.24
N GLU A 50 10.33 -2.09 5.99
CA GLU A 50 11.11 -0.85 6.18
C GLU A 50 11.48 -0.67 7.66
N HIS A 51 10.54 -0.93 8.57
CA HIS A 51 10.74 -0.82 10.01
C HIS A 51 11.84 -1.74 10.51
N MET A 52 11.87 -2.99 10.04
CA MET A 52 12.90 -3.95 10.45
C MET A 52 14.31 -3.59 9.94
N ARG A 53 14.44 -2.72 8.93
CA ARG A 53 15.75 -2.16 8.52
C ARG A 53 16.36 -1.27 9.60
N VAL A 54 15.55 -0.58 10.41
CA VAL A 54 16.05 0.22 11.55
C VAL A 54 16.75 -0.68 12.58
N HIS A 55 16.28 -1.92 12.69
CA HIS A 55 16.90 -2.93 13.55
C HIS A 55 18.03 -3.71 12.87
N GLY A 56 18.31 -3.47 11.58
CA GLY A 56 19.27 -4.24 10.80
C GLY A 56 18.90 -5.73 10.68
N LYS A 57 17.61 -6.07 10.79
CA LYS A 57 17.12 -7.45 10.70
C LYS A 57 16.44 -7.70 9.36
N GLU A 58 16.79 -8.83 8.75
CA GLU A 58 16.07 -9.35 7.59
C GLU A 58 14.74 -9.96 8.04
N VAL A 59 13.74 -9.95 7.16
CA VAL A 59 12.39 -10.44 7.47
C VAL A 59 11.97 -11.47 6.45
N HIS A 60 11.44 -12.60 6.91
CA HIS A 60 10.74 -13.55 6.06
C HIS A 60 9.26 -13.60 6.45
N PHE A 61 8.41 -13.62 5.43
CA PHE A 61 6.97 -13.71 5.60
C PHE A 61 6.49 -15.14 5.52
N LEU A 62 5.81 -15.63 6.55
CA LEU A 62 5.23 -16.97 6.60
C LEU A 62 3.78 -16.93 6.18
N CYS A 63 3.35 -17.85 5.31
CA CYS A 63 1.94 -17.98 4.96
C CYS A 63 1.18 -18.58 6.14
N GLY A 64 0.20 -17.84 6.69
CA GLY A 64 -0.64 -18.34 7.78
C GLY A 64 -1.50 -19.58 7.46
N LYS A 65 -1.52 -20.05 6.20
CA LYS A 65 -2.24 -21.27 5.78
C LYS A 65 -1.37 -22.52 5.67
N CYS A 66 -0.08 -22.39 5.36
CA CYS A 66 0.80 -23.53 5.08
C CYS A 66 2.22 -23.41 5.66
N SER A 67 2.50 -22.32 6.37
CA SER A 67 3.78 -22.03 7.06
C SER A 67 5.03 -21.97 6.18
N LYS A 68 4.90 -22.03 4.85
CA LYS A 68 6.00 -21.72 3.93
C LYS A 68 6.45 -20.27 4.11
N SER A 69 7.74 -20.00 3.93
CA SER A 69 8.35 -18.67 4.09
C SER A 69 8.81 -18.08 2.75
N TRP A 70 8.79 -16.76 2.66
CA TRP A 70 9.34 -16.00 1.55
C TRP A 70 10.10 -14.76 2.02
N PRO A 71 11.17 -14.33 1.33
CA PRO A 71 11.92 -13.13 1.70
C PRO A 71 11.17 -11.83 1.37
N THR A 72 10.11 -11.87 0.57
CA THR A 72 9.38 -10.66 0.14
C THR A 72 7.88 -10.76 0.36
N ILE A 73 7.24 -9.64 0.67
CA ILE A 73 5.79 -9.56 0.86
C ILE A 73 5.02 -9.92 -0.43
N HIS A 74 5.55 -9.54 -1.59
CA HIS A 74 4.88 -9.79 -2.87
C HIS A 74 4.77 -11.29 -3.17
N SER A 75 5.83 -12.05 -2.92
CA SER A 75 5.86 -13.49 -3.20
C SER A 75 4.95 -14.28 -2.26
N VAL A 76 4.93 -13.97 -0.95
CA VAL A 76 3.95 -14.58 -0.03
C VAL A 76 2.51 -14.20 -0.40
N ALA A 77 2.24 -12.98 -0.87
CA ALA A 77 0.90 -12.57 -1.27
C ALA A 77 0.40 -13.33 -2.51
N CYS A 78 1.27 -13.47 -3.51
CA CYS A 78 1.02 -14.29 -4.70
C CYS A 78 0.72 -15.74 -4.33
N HIS A 79 1.50 -16.31 -3.41
CA HIS A 79 1.23 -17.66 -2.89
C HIS A 79 -0.09 -17.73 -2.11
N TYR A 80 -0.32 -16.83 -1.15
CA TYR A 80 -1.46 -16.86 -0.23
C TYR A 80 -2.82 -16.90 -0.96
N SER A 81 -2.90 -16.25 -2.12
CA SER A 81 -4.07 -16.23 -3.00
C SER A 81 -4.41 -17.59 -3.66
N LYS A 82 -3.39 -18.44 -3.87
CA LYS A 82 -3.48 -19.79 -4.45
C LYS A 82 -3.29 -20.89 -3.41
N CYS A 83 -2.88 -20.53 -2.19
CA CYS A 83 -2.61 -21.47 -1.11
C CYS A 83 -3.87 -22.25 -0.76
N GLY A 84 -3.76 -23.58 -0.77
CA GLY A 84 -4.87 -24.50 -0.53
C GLY A 84 -5.74 -24.79 -1.75
N ARG A 85 -5.51 -24.16 -2.91
CA ARG A 85 -6.18 -24.59 -4.15
C ARG A 85 -5.59 -25.94 -4.56
N GLN A 86 -6.42 -26.99 -4.52
CA GLN A 86 -6.17 -28.16 -5.34
C GLN A 86 -6.15 -27.66 -6.78
N ILE A 87 -5.04 -27.83 -7.49
CA ILE A 87 -5.02 -27.58 -8.94
C ILE A 87 -5.89 -28.69 -9.54
N THR A 88 -7.20 -28.47 -9.59
CA THR A 88 -8.04 -29.18 -10.55
C THR A 88 -7.51 -28.69 -11.88
N ARG A 89 -6.67 -29.51 -12.54
CA ARG A 89 -6.36 -29.29 -13.95
C ARG A 89 -7.74 -29.25 -14.59
N SER A 90 -8.18 -28.07 -14.99
CA SER A 90 -9.36 -27.91 -15.82
C SER A 90 -9.11 -28.85 -16.99
N VAL A 91 -9.75 -30.02 -16.97
CA VAL A 91 -9.86 -30.84 -18.16
C VAL A 91 -10.47 -29.89 -19.17
N ARG A 92 -9.73 -29.59 -20.25
CA ARG A 92 -10.25 -28.77 -21.33
C ARG A 92 -11.47 -29.53 -21.85
N GLN A 93 -12.67 -29.12 -21.48
CA GLN A 93 -13.85 -29.63 -22.15
C GLN A 93 -13.76 -29.15 -23.60
N PRO A 94 -13.85 -30.05 -24.59
CA PRO A 94 -13.98 -29.64 -25.98
C PRO A 94 -15.16 -28.67 -26.14
N PRO A 95 -15.12 -27.74 -27.12
CA PRO A 95 -16.23 -26.83 -27.35
C PRO A 95 -17.50 -27.63 -27.59
N VAL A 96 -18.44 -27.59 -26.64
CA VAL A 96 -19.77 -28.14 -26.85
C VAL A 96 -20.50 -27.13 -27.73
N ALA A 97 -20.89 -27.54 -28.94
CA ALA A 97 -21.73 -26.74 -29.82
C ALA A 97 -23.13 -26.63 -29.19
N VAL A 98 -23.32 -25.65 -28.31
CA VAL A 98 -24.65 -25.31 -27.81
C VAL A 98 -25.25 -24.33 -28.80
N GLU A 99 -26.10 -24.84 -29.69
CA GLU A 99 -27.06 -24.05 -30.45
C GLU A 99 -28.17 -23.59 -29.50
N ASP A 100 -27.88 -22.63 -28.64
CA ASP A 100 -28.93 -21.80 -28.07
C ASP A 100 -28.37 -20.42 -27.81
N ARG A 101 -29.08 -19.43 -28.35
CA ARG A 101 -28.69 -18.03 -28.54
C ARG A 101 -27.96 -17.51 -27.29
N PRO A 102 -26.62 -17.46 -27.27
CA PRO A 102 -25.90 -17.15 -26.05
C PRO A 102 -26.29 -15.73 -25.65
N HIS A 103 -26.58 -15.53 -24.36
CA HIS A 103 -26.81 -14.22 -23.77
C HIS A 103 -25.61 -13.31 -24.05
N THR A 104 -25.56 -12.70 -25.23
CA THR A 104 -24.52 -11.79 -25.65
C THR A 104 -24.77 -10.47 -24.95
N VAL A 105 -23.71 -9.93 -24.36
CA VAL A 105 -23.74 -8.60 -23.75
C VAL A 105 -23.22 -7.62 -24.79
N VAL A 106 -24.04 -6.65 -25.15
CA VAL A 106 -23.76 -5.70 -26.24
C VAL A 106 -23.15 -4.41 -25.68
N CYS A 107 -22.18 -3.85 -26.38
CA CYS A 107 -21.64 -2.53 -26.07
C CYS A 107 -22.64 -1.44 -26.44
N THR A 108 -23.00 -0.58 -25.49
CA THR A 108 -23.89 0.56 -25.72
C THR A 108 -23.26 1.66 -26.56
N ASP A 109 -21.92 1.70 -26.62
CA ASP A 109 -21.16 2.78 -27.24
C ASP A 109 -20.86 2.50 -28.74
N CYS A 110 -20.79 1.22 -29.16
CA CYS A 110 -20.53 0.82 -30.55
C CYS A 110 -21.41 -0.31 -31.10
N GLY A 111 -22.17 -1.01 -30.26
CA GLY A 111 -22.99 -2.15 -30.67
C GLY A 111 -22.27 -3.50 -30.78
N ASP A 112 -20.97 -3.57 -30.48
CA ASP A 112 -20.20 -4.83 -30.51
C ASP A 112 -20.77 -5.84 -29.50
N GLN A 113 -20.92 -7.10 -29.93
CA GLN A 113 -21.47 -8.17 -29.10
C GLN A 113 -20.36 -9.00 -28.47
N PHE A 114 -20.49 -9.28 -27.18
CA PHE A 114 -19.54 -10.07 -26.42
C PHE A 114 -20.21 -11.28 -25.78
N THR A 115 -19.51 -12.41 -25.75
CA THR A 115 -19.98 -13.65 -25.09
C THR A 115 -19.90 -13.59 -23.57
N THR A 116 -19.21 -12.60 -23.00
CA THR A 116 -19.08 -12.42 -21.55
C THR A 116 -19.10 -10.93 -21.16
N ALA A 117 -19.65 -10.62 -19.99
CA ALA A 117 -19.60 -9.26 -19.43
C ALA A 117 -18.16 -8.77 -19.20
N ARG A 118 -17.22 -9.67 -18.88
CA ARG A 118 -15.80 -9.34 -18.73
C ARG A 118 -15.16 -8.93 -20.06
N GLY A 119 -15.53 -9.59 -21.16
CA GLY A 119 -15.12 -9.23 -22.52
C GLY A 119 -15.60 -7.84 -22.90
N LEU A 120 -16.90 -7.55 -22.68
CA LEU A 120 -17.46 -6.22 -22.92
C LEU A 120 -16.74 -5.14 -22.08
N GLN A 121 -16.51 -5.40 -20.80
CA GLN A 121 -15.82 -4.44 -19.93
C GLN A 121 -14.39 -4.16 -20.42
N LEU A 122 -13.66 -5.18 -20.87
CA LEU A 122 -12.32 -5.02 -21.42
C LEU A 122 -12.35 -4.21 -22.72
N HIS A 123 -13.32 -4.46 -23.58
CA HIS A 123 -13.55 -3.68 -24.79
C HIS A 123 -13.84 -2.21 -24.45
N ARG A 124 -14.84 -1.90 -23.61
CA ARG A 124 -15.17 -0.50 -23.24
C ARG A 124 -13.98 0.23 -22.65
N ARG A 125 -13.18 -0.44 -21.82
CA ARG A 125 -11.95 0.13 -21.24
C ARG A 125 -10.90 0.54 -22.29
N ASN A 126 -10.86 -0.13 -23.44
CA ASN A 126 -9.82 0.07 -24.45
C ASN A 126 -10.33 0.86 -25.68
N ALA A 127 -11.58 0.66 -26.10
CA ALA A 127 -12.20 1.27 -27.28
C ALA A 127 -12.99 2.54 -26.95
N HIS A 128 -13.58 2.62 -25.74
CA HIS A 128 -14.42 3.73 -25.29
C HIS A 128 -13.87 4.33 -23.99
N ILE A 129 -12.59 4.70 -24.01
CA ILE A 129 -11.84 5.10 -22.80
C ILE A 129 -12.53 6.25 -22.06
N GLU A 130 -13.04 7.24 -22.80
CA GLU A 130 -13.70 8.42 -22.22
C GLU A 130 -15.06 8.06 -21.61
N GLN A 131 -15.92 7.34 -22.33
CA GLN A 131 -17.22 6.89 -21.84
C GLN A 131 -17.07 5.95 -20.64
N PHE A 132 -16.13 5.00 -20.72
CA PHE A 132 -15.80 4.09 -19.64
C PHE A 132 -15.29 4.82 -18.38
N ASN A 133 -14.52 5.89 -18.55
CA ASN A 133 -14.06 6.71 -17.45
C ASN A 133 -15.18 7.61 -16.88
N ALA A 134 -16.11 8.08 -17.71
CA ALA A 134 -17.24 8.91 -17.29
C ALA A 134 -18.21 8.13 -16.37
N ASP A 135 -18.48 6.86 -16.69
CA ASP A 135 -19.30 5.96 -15.86
C ASP A 135 -18.68 5.66 -14.48
N ARG A 136 -17.38 5.93 -14.30
CA ARG A 136 -16.64 5.69 -13.06
C ARG A 136 -16.02 6.98 -12.52
N PRO A 137 -16.81 7.87 -11.90
CA PRO A 137 -16.25 9.03 -11.23
C PRO A 137 -15.21 8.55 -10.22
N ARG A 138 -13.97 9.01 -10.41
CA ARG A 138 -12.85 8.64 -9.54
C ARG A 138 -13.13 9.15 -8.14
N GLU A 139 -13.55 8.27 -7.22
CA GLU A 139 -13.59 8.59 -5.80
C GLU A 139 -12.17 8.98 -5.35
N LYS A 140 -11.97 10.26 -5.06
CA LYS A 140 -10.70 10.77 -4.55
C LYS A 140 -10.58 10.35 -3.09
N LYS A 141 -10.08 9.13 -2.84
CA LYS A 141 -9.73 8.70 -1.48
C LYS A 141 -8.74 9.70 -0.89
N ALA A 142 -9.03 10.15 0.33
CA ALA A 142 -8.15 11.06 1.04
C ALA A 142 -6.75 10.45 1.14
N ARG A 143 -5.72 11.23 0.81
CA ARG A 143 -4.33 10.77 0.82
C ARG A 143 -3.83 10.42 2.23
N TRP A 144 -4.49 10.98 3.25
CA TRP A 144 -4.26 10.74 4.67
C TRP A 144 -5.53 10.17 5.30
N SER A 145 -5.40 9.10 6.06
CA SER A 145 -6.47 8.65 6.94
C SER A 145 -6.60 9.58 8.15
N GLN A 146 -7.77 9.59 8.79
CA GLN A 146 -7.99 10.36 10.01
C GLN A 146 -6.99 10.00 11.12
N PHE A 147 -6.65 8.71 11.25
CA PHE A 147 -5.64 8.24 12.20
C PHE A 147 -4.28 8.90 11.93
N GLU A 148 -3.83 8.97 10.68
CA GLU A 148 -2.54 9.56 10.33
C GLU A 148 -2.50 11.06 10.58
N VAL A 149 -3.61 11.77 10.32
CA VAL A 149 -3.72 13.20 10.62
C VAL A 149 -3.61 13.45 12.12
N LEU A 150 -4.34 12.67 12.93
CA LEU A 150 -4.29 12.79 14.39
C LEU A 150 -2.92 12.39 14.96
N ALA A 151 -2.30 11.34 14.43
CA ALA A 151 -0.97 10.92 14.83
C ALA A 151 0.07 12.02 14.57
N LEU A 152 0.04 12.62 13.36
CA LEU A 152 0.92 13.74 13.01
C LEU A 152 0.70 14.94 13.94
N ALA A 153 -0.55 15.32 14.19
CA ALA A 153 -0.88 16.45 15.06
C ALA A 153 -0.41 16.21 16.52
N LYS A 154 -0.61 14.99 17.05
CA LYS A 154 -0.13 14.62 18.39
C LYS A 154 1.40 14.73 18.50
N LEU A 155 2.13 14.27 17.49
CA LEU A 155 3.59 14.39 17.46
C LEU A 155 4.04 15.85 17.34
N GLU A 156 3.34 16.67 16.56
CA GLU A 156 3.68 18.09 16.39
C GLU A 156 3.53 18.89 17.70
N VAL A 157 2.50 18.60 18.52
CA VAL A 157 2.30 19.26 19.82
C VAL A 157 3.33 18.81 20.88
N GLN A 158 3.81 17.57 20.80
CA GLN A 158 4.82 17.05 21.73
C GLN A 158 6.23 17.59 21.47
N LEU A 159 6.45 18.24 20.33
CA LEU A 159 7.74 18.73 19.91
C LEU A 159 7.95 20.21 20.31
N PRO A 160 9.14 20.61 20.79
CA PRO A 160 9.43 22.02 21.06
C PRO A 160 9.29 22.90 19.80
N SER A 161 8.84 24.14 19.99
CA SER A 161 8.51 25.06 18.89
C SER A 161 9.71 25.55 18.07
N ASN A 162 10.93 25.46 18.61
CA ASN A 162 12.18 25.94 18.00
C ASN A 162 12.97 24.86 17.24
N ILE A 163 12.34 23.76 16.84
CA ILE A 163 13.01 22.68 16.12
C ILE A 163 13.35 23.08 14.69
N VAL A 164 14.63 22.93 14.35
CA VAL A 164 15.11 22.96 12.97
C VAL A 164 14.63 21.72 12.22
N ASN A 165 14.21 21.89 10.96
CA ASN A 165 13.75 20.79 10.11
C ASN A 165 12.62 19.95 10.70
N ILE A 166 11.65 20.60 11.37
CA ILE A 166 10.49 19.93 12.00
C ILE A 166 9.80 18.87 11.11
N ASN A 167 9.72 19.08 9.79
CA ASN A 167 9.12 18.10 8.87
C ASN A 167 9.91 16.79 8.76
N GLN A 168 11.24 16.85 8.83
CA GLN A 168 12.10 15.66 8.84
C GLN A 168 11.96 14.91 10.17
N VAL A 169 11.92 15.64 11.28
CA VAL A 169 11.70 15.07 12.62
C VAL A 169 10.36 14.36 12.70
N LEU A 170 9.29 15.00 12.22
CA LEU A 170 7.95 14.40 12.17
C LEU A 170 7.90 13.18 11.25
N SER A 171 8.64 13.17 10.14
CA SER A 171 8.75 12.00 9.24
C SER A 171 9.34 10.79 9.97
N LYS A 172 10.45 11.00 10.69
CA LYS A 172 11.08 9.96 11.50
C LYS A 172 10.17 9.49 12.63
N LEU A 173 9.57 10.41 13.38
CA LEU A 173 8.69 10.07 14.51
C LEU A 173 7.41 9.35 14.09
N LEU A 174 6.79 9.74 12.96
CA LEU A 174 5.63 9.04 12.40
C LEU A 174 5.96 7.58 12.09
N PHE A 175 7.16 7.35 11.55
CA PHE A 175 7.63 6.01 11.25
C PHE A 175 8.00 5.22 12.51
N GLU A 176 8.74 5.81 13.45
CA GLU A 176 9.16 5.16 14.70
C GLU A 176 7.99 4.81 15.60
N LYS A 177 7.02 5.74 15.78
CA LYS A 177 5.89 5.57 16.71
C LYS A 177 4.72 4.82 16.11
N HIS A 178 4.48 4.95 14.80
CA HIS A 178 3.28 4.43 14.15
C HIS A 178 3.56 3.52 12.96
N GLY A 179 4.82 3.32 12.57
CA GLY A 179 5.16 2.59 11.34
C GLY A 179 4.58 3.23 10.08
N LEU A 180 4.37 4.55 10.09
CA LEU A 180 3.77 5.30 8.98
C LEU A 180 4.86 6.00 8.16
N THR A 181 5.13 5.49 6.96
CA THR A 181 6.09 6.11 6.05
C THR A 181 5.45 7.26 5.29
N ARG A 182 5.79 8.50 5.66
CA ARG A 182 5.38 9.73 4.97
C ARG A 182 6.60 10.59 4.71
N ASN A 183 6.81 10.99 3.45
CA ASN A 183 7.95 11.85 3.11
C ASN A 183 7.73 13.29 3.60
N VAL A 184 8.83 14.06 3.65
CA VAL A 184 8.88 15.42 4.17
C VAL A 184 7.89 16.36 3.47
N GLU A 185 7.73 16.24 2.15
CA GLU A 185 6.83 17.10 1.37
C GLU A 185 5.35 16.78 1.62
N MET A 186 5.02 15.50 1.85
CA MET A 186 3.68 15.09 2.24
C MET A 186 3.30 15.65 3.60
N ILE A 187 4.22 15.58 4.58
CA ILE A 187 4.03 16.12 5.92
C ILE A 187 3.88 17.64 5.86
N LYS A 188 4.77 18.33 5.13
CA LYS A 188 4.69 19.77 4.87
C LYS A 188 3.34 20.15 4.25
N GLY A 189 2.88 19.38 3.27
CA GLY A 189 1.56 19.54 2.66
C GLY A 189 0.42 19.37 3.66
N GLN A 190 0.46 18.33 4.50
CA GLN A 190 -0.57 18.05 5.48
C GLN A 190 -0.62 19.10 6.60
N ARG A 191 0.55 19.56 7.09
CA ARG A 191 0.65 20.64 8.08
C ARG A 191 0.10 21.97 7.56
N ARG A 192 0.33 22.29 6.29
CA ARG A 192 -0.29 23.47 5.65
C ARG A 192 -1.82 23.40 5.63
N LYS A 193 -2.39 22.20 5.41
CA LYS A 193 -3.85 21.97 5.42
C LYS A 193 -4.44 21.89 6.83
N SER A 194 -3.65 21.41 7.80
CA SER A 194 -4.09 21.18 9.17
C SER A 194 -3.85 22.37 10.09
N ARG A 195 -3.21 23.45 9.61
CA ARG A 195 -3.23 24.73 10.31
C ARG A 195 -4.71 25.12 10.45
N PRO A 196 -5.28 25.14 11.66
CA PRO A 196 -6.63 25.68 11.83
C PRO A 196 -6.60 27.13 11.29
N PRO A 197 -7.69 27.65 10.69
CA PRO A 197 -7.83 29.10 10.65
C PRO A 197 -7.63 29.56 12.10
N MET A 198 -6.58 30.33 12.35
CA MET A 198 -6.23 30.81 13.68
C MET A 198 -7.48 31.45 14.27
N ASP A 199 -7.99 30.90 15.37
CA ASP A 199 -9.09 31.54 16.08
C ASP A 199 -8.64 32.97 16.43
N LYS A 200 -9.54 33.96 16.24
CA LYS A 200 -9.20 35.38 16.45
C LYS A 200 -8.63 35.60 17.85
N GLN A 201 -9.05 34.81 18.84
CA GLN A 201 -8.59 34.89 20.22
C GLN A 201 -7.17 34.35 20.39
N THR A 202 -6.80 33.26 19.70
CA THR A 202 -5.41 32.76 19.67
C THR A 202 -4.48 33.72 18.92
N GLN A 203 -4.97 34.36 17.85
CA GLN A 203 -4.22 35.39 17.13
C GLN A 203 -4.01 36.64 17.99
N LEU A 204 -5.00 37.03 18.80
CA LEU A 204 -4.89 38.11 19.77
C LEU A 204 -3.89 37.77 20.88
N GLN A 205 -3.93 36.54 21.42
CA GLN A 205 -3.00 36.10 22.47
C GLN A 205 -1.54 36.07 22.02
N LEU A 206 -1.26 35.62 20.79
CA LEU A 206 0.09 35.67 20.21
C LEU A 206 0.54 37.11 19.96
N LYS A 207 -0.34 37.97 19.40
CA LYS A 207 -0.03 39.40 19.26
C LYS A 207 0.26 40.07 20.61
N LEU A 208 -0.54 39.79 21.64
CA LEU A 208 -0.33 40.31 22.99
C LEU A 208 1.00 39.81 23.58
N ARG A 209 1.33 38.53 23.37
CA ARG A 209 2.61 37.95 23.80
C ARG A 209 3.81 38.56 23.05
N ASP A 210 3.68 38.79 21.75
CA ASP A 210 4.73 39.42 20.94
C ASP A 210 4.88 40.92 21.29
N LEU A 211 3.77 41.62 21.60
CA LEU A 211 3.79 43.00 22.09
C LEU A 211 4.42 43.11 23.48
N MET A 212 4.15 42.16 24.38
CA MET A 212 4.80 42.09 25.69
C MET A 212 6.30 41.78 25.58
N ASN A 213 6.75 41.09 24.53
CA ASN A 213 8.16 40.80 24.30
C ASN A 213 8.90 41.86 23.47
N THR A 214 8.18 42.79 22.82
CA THR A 214 8.77 43.85 21.98
C THR A 214 8.51 45.27 22.49
N GLY A 215 7.87 45.41 23.66
CA GLY A 215 7.69 46.69 24.33
C GLY A 215 8.92 47.11 25.13
N LEU A 216 9.72 47.98 24.49
CA LEU A 216 10.53 49.11 25.03
C LEU A 216 11.17 48.97 26.42
#